data_AF-A0A7K4CRY0-F1
#
_entry.id   AF-A0A7K4CRY0-F1
#
_cell.length_a   1.000
_cell.length_b   1.000
_cell.length_c   1.000
_cell.angle_alpha   90.00
_cell.angle_beta   90.00
_cell.angle_gamma   90.00
#
_symmetry.space_group_name_H-M   'P 1'
#
loop_
_entity.id
_entity.type
_entity.pdbx_description
1 polymer ?
#
loop_
_entity_poly.entity_id
_entity_poly.type
_entity_poly.pdbx_seq_one_letter_code
_entity_poly.pdbx_strand_id
1 'polypeptide(L)'
;MITGCLMVPGDNDIGDEIERLSTAVKSNPNNFDLWRRLGRVHQDNSEYQEAIEAFSQALKIKPGNADIIRKIEECERDLKYVSSLGD
;
A
#
# COMPACT_ATOMS: atom_id res chain seq x y z
N MET A 1 -22.19 -25.09 -9.00
CA MET A 1 -20.75 -24.77 -9.12
C MET A 1 -20.64 -23.56 -10.01
N ILE A 2 -19.84 -22.56 -9.58
CA ILE A 2 -19.52 -21.28 -10.25
C ILE A 2 -20.70 -20.36 -10.62
N THR A 3 -21.45 -19.89 -9.62
CA THR A 3 -21.97 -18.51 -9.70
C THR A 3 -20.83 -17.61 -9.26
N GLY A 4 -19.93 -17.31 -10.19
CA GLY A 4 -18.85 -16.35 -9.99
C GLY A 4 -19.47 -15.02 -9.57
N CYS A 5 -19.04 -14.53 -8.41
CA CYS A 5 -19.43 -13.23 -7.86
C CYS A 5 -19.48 -12.19 -8.99
N LEU A 6 -20.66 -11.58 -9.16
CA LEU A 6 -20.79 -10.32 -9.86
C LEU A 6 -19.94 -9.29 -9.09
N MET A 7 -18.74 -8.99 -9.60
CA MET A 7 -18.01 -7.81 -9.20
C MET A 7 -18.76 -6.62 -9.77
N VAL A 8 -19.54 -5.97 -8.91
CA VAL A 8 -20.23 -4.71 -9.21
C VAL A 8 -19.14 -3.67 -9.49
N PRO A 9 -19.17 -2.98 -10.65
CA PRO A 9 -18.22 -1.91 -10.91
C PRO A 9 -18.69 -0.64 -10.21
N GLY A 10 -17.83 -0.10 -9.36
CA GLY A 10 -17.95 1.26 -8.86
C GLY A 10 -18.45 1.36 -7.44
N ASP A 11 -17.54 1.15 -6.49
CA ASP A 11 -17.30 2.09 -5.40
C ASP A 11 -15.83 1.94 -5.01
N ASN A 12 -15.26 3.01 -4.48
CA ASN A 12 -13.85 3.17 -4.17
C ASN A 12 -13.47 2.35 -2.92
N ASP A 13 -13.63 1.03 -2.98
CA ASP A 13 -13.32 0.12 -1.87
C ASP A 13 -11.80 -0.08 -1.78
N ILE A 14 -11.12 0.91 -1.22
CA ILE A 14 -9.68 0.89 -0.91
C ILE A 14 -9.31 -0.42 -0.18
N GLY A 15 -10.20 -0.93 0.67
CA GLY A 15 -10.04 -2.21 1.38
C GLY A 15 -10.01 -3.45 0.47
N ASP A 16 -10.88 -3.56 -0.54
CA ASP A 16 -10.85 -4.69 -1.50
C ASP A 16 -9.56 -4.68 -2.32
N GLU A 17 -9.12 -3.49 -2.73
CA GLU A 17 -7.85 -3.33 -3.46
C GLU A 17 -6.65 -3.72 -2.60
N ILE A 18 -6.63 -3.37 -1.31
CA ILE A 18 -5.59 -3.83 -0.37
C ILE A 18 -5.57 -5.35 -0.29
N GLU A 19 -6.72 -6.01 -0.15
CA GLU A 19 -6.79 -7.47 -0.04
C GLU A 19 -6.27 -8.16 -1.32
N ARG A 20 -6.67 -7.63 -2.48
CA ARG A 20 -6.21 -8.11 -3.79
C ARG A 20 -4.71 -7.95 -3.96
N LEU A 21 -4.18 -6.78 -3.63
CA LEU A 21 -2.74 -6.50 -3.70
C LEU A 21 -1.97 -7.35 -2.69
N SER A 22 -2.49 -7.57 -1.48
CA SER A 22 -1.92 -8.45 -0.45
C SER A 22 -1.79 -9.89 -0.94
N THR A 23 -2.82 -10.40 -1.63
CA THR A 23 -2.76 -11.72 -2.25
C THR A 23 -1.76 -11.75 -3.41
N ALA A 24 -1.73 -10.70 -4.23
CA ALA A 24 -0.83 -10.60 -5.36
C ALA A 24 0.66 -10.55 -4.93
N VAL A 25 1.00 -9.82 -3.85
CA VAL A 25 2.37 -9.80 -3.30
C VAL A 25 2.74 -11.13 -2.65
N LYS A 26 1.78 -11.89 -2.11
CA LYS A 26 2.06 -13.26 -1.62
C LYS A 26 2.40 -14.21 -2.77
N SER A 27 1.69 -14.10 -3.90
CA SER A 27 2.02 -14.88 -5.09
C SER A 27 3.33 -14.42 -5.75
N ASN A 28 3.61 -13.13 -5.75
CA ASN A 28 4.81 -12.55 -6.37
C ASN A 28 5.51 -11.56 -5.42
N PRO A 29 6.23 -12.06 -4.41
CA PRO A 29 6.85 -11.22 -3.39
C PRO A 29 8.03 -10.40 -3.92
N ASN A 30 8.56 -10.73 -5.09
CA ASN A 30 9.66 -10.00 -5.73
C ASN A 30 9.18 -8.95 -6.75
N ASN A 31 7.87 -8.67 -6.82
CA ASN A 31 7.34 -7.69 -7.76
C ASN A 31 7.26 -6.29 -7.13
N PHE A 32 8.18 -5.42 -7.55
CA PHE A 32 8.25 -4.03 -7.12
C PHE A 32 6.95 -3.24 -7.33
N ASP A 33 6.26 -3.43 -8.45
CA ASP A 33 5.07 -2.63 -8.77
C ASP A 33 3.91 -2.93 -7.82
N LEU A 34 3.77 -4.20 -7.42
CA LEU A 34 2.74 -4.63 -6.48
C LEU A 34 2.95 -4.00 -5.10
N TRP A 35 4.18 -4.04 -4.57
CA TRP A 35 4.51 -3.40 -3.29
C TRP A 35 4.32 -1.88 -3.33
N ARG A 36 4.71 -1.24 -4.44
CA ARG A 36 4.49 0.19 -4.65
C ARG A 36 3.00 0.55 -4.69
N ARG A 37 2.17 -0.27 -5.34
CA ARG A 37 0.72 -0.07 -5.39
C ARG A 37 0.11 -0.28 -4.01
N LEU A 38 0.48 -1.35 -3.32
CA LEU A 38 -0.01 -1.66 -1.98
C LEU A 38 0.26 -0.50 -1.02
N GLY A 39 1.50 0.00 -0.98
CA GLY A 39 1.84 1.16 -0.13
C GLY A 39 1.10 2.43 -0.52
N ARG A 40 0.86 2.68 -1.82
CA ARG A 40 0.06 3.84 -2.27
C ARG A 40 -1.39 3.73 -1.80
N VAL A 41 -1.98 2.56 -1.86
CA VAL A 41 -3.38 2.35 -1.47
C VAL A 41 -3.52 2.49 0.05
N HIS A 42 -2.60 1.95 0.84
CA HIS A 42 -2.55 2.20 2.30
C HIS A 42 -2.36 3.68 2.64
N GLN A 43 -1.50 4.39 1.88
CA GLN A 43 -1.33 5.83 2.05
C GLN A 43 -2.64 6.59 1.82
N ASP A 44 -3.40 6.23 0.78
CA ASP A 44 -4.72 6.82 0.50
C ASP A 44 -5.74 6.48 1.61
N ASN A 45 -5.60 5.30 2.22
CA ASN A 45 -6.38 4.86 3.38
C ASN A 45 -5.97 5.54 4.70
N SER A 46 -5.01 6.46 4.70
CA SER A 46 -4.39 7.03 5.91
C SER A 46 -3.70 6.01 6.84
N GLU A 47 -3.45 4.80 6.35
CA GLU A 47 -2.70 3.74 7.02
C GLU A 47 -1.20 3.93 6.73
N TYR A 48 -0.63 5.00 7.27
CA TYR A 48 0.76 5.38 6.96
C TYR A 48 1.77 4.34 7.45
N GLN A 49 1.48 3.63 8.55
CA GLN A 49 2.36 2.60 9.12
C GLN A 49 2.51 1.42 8.15
N GLU A 50 1.40 0.86 7.68
CA GLU A 50 1.37 -0.22 6.69
C GLU A 50 1.94 0.21 5.33
N ALA A 51 1.68 1.47 4.93
CA ALA A 51 2.24 2.03 3.71
C ALA A 51 3.78 2.01 3.73
N ILE A 52 4.39 2.44 4.84
CA ILE A 52 5.84 2.44 5.03
C ILE A 52 6.40 1.02 4.96
N GLU A 53 5.74 0.03 5.57
CA GLU A 53 6.16 -1.37 5.50
C GLU A 53 6.14 -1.89 4.05
N ALA A 54 5.06 -1.64 3.31
CA ALA A 54 4.95 -2.05 1.91
C ALA A 54 6.02 -1.38 1.02
N PHE A 55 6.25 -0.08 1.20
CA PHE A 55 7.31 0.64 0.50
C PHE A 55 8.71 0.17 0.87
N SER A 56 8.94 -0.21 2.13
CA SER A 56 10.21 -0.80 2.58
C SER A 56 10.51 -2.12 1.86
N GLN A 57 9.51 -2.98 1.66
CA GLN A 57 9.67 -4.18 0.84
C GLN A 57 9.96 -3.84 -0.63
N ALA A 58 9.32 -2.81 -1.18
CA ALA A 58 9.62 -2.33 -2.54
C ALA A 58 11.08 -1.87 -2.67
N LEU A 59 11.63 -1.17 -1.66
CA LEU A 59 13.03 -0.75 -1.64
C LEU A 59 14.01 -1.91 -1.50
N LYS A 60 13.64 -3.02 -0.85
CA LYS A 60 14.49 -4.23 -0.84
C LYS A 60 14.67 -4.82 -2.24
N ILE A 61 13.64 -4.73 -3.08
CA ILE A 61 13.67 -5.24 -4.46
C ILE A 61 14.40 -4.26 -5.38
N LYS A 62 14.10 -2.96 -5.26
CA LYS A 62 14.78 -1.89 -6.00
C LYS A 62 15.37 -0.85 -5.05
N PRO A 63 16.55 -1.13 -4.47
CA PRO A 63 17.23 -0.16 -3.63
C PRO A 63 17.62 1.05 -4.48
N GLY A 64 17.38 2.26 -3.95
CA GLY A 64 17.69 3.51 -4.65
C GLY A 64 16.56 4.07 -5.52
N ASN A 65 15.33 3.54 -5.40
CA ASN A 65 14.18 4.19 -6.03
C ASN A 65 13.77 5.45 -5.25
N ALA A 66 14.13 6.62 -5.77
CA ALA A 66 13.81 7.92 -5.17
C ALA A 66 12.30 8.16 -5.01
N ASP A 67 11.45 7.63 -5.91
CA ASP A 67 10.00 7.78 -5.79
C ASP A 67 9.46 7.10 -4.52
N ILE A 68 9.98 5.91 -4.20
CA ILE A 68 9.55 5.17 -3.00
C ILE A 68 10.11 5.81 -1.73
N ILE A 69 11.37 6.25 -1.77
CA ILE A 69 11.99 6.95 -0.63
C ILE A 69 11.15 8.18 -0.28
N ARG A 70 10.80 9.01 -1.28
CA ARG A 70 9.96 10.19 -1.07
C ARG A 70 8.58 9.84 -0.50
N LYS A 71 7.98 8.73 -0.94
CA LYS A 71 6.69 8.26 -0.42
C LYS A 71 6.77 7.83 1.03
N ILE A 72 7.84 7.14 1.44
CA ILE A 72 8.08 6.78 2.84
C ILE A 72 8.23 8.05 3.68
N GLU A 73 9.05 9.01 3.24
CA GLU A 73 9.26 10.27 3.97
C GLU A 73 7.95 11.07 4.14
N GLU A 74 7.08 11.03 3.13
CA GLU A 74 5.73 11.62 3.19
C GLU A 74 4.87 10.90 4.24
N CYS A 75 4.75 9.57 4.15
CA CYS A 75 4.02 8.77 5.13
C CYS A 75 4.54 8.93 6.57
N GLU A 76 5.87 8.98 6.79
CA GLU A 76 6.46 9.19 8.11
C GLU A 76 6.13 10.57 8.68
N ARG A 77 6.08 11.60 7.81
CA ARG A 77 5.69 12.94 8.21
C ARG A 77 4.23 12.99 8.65
N ASP A 78 3.34 12.39 7.86
CA ASP A 78 1.90 12.34 8.17
C ASP A 78 1.64 11.51 9.43
N LEU A 79 2.32 10.38 9.59
CA LEU A 79 2.27 9.56 10.80
C LEU A 79 2.65 10.36 12.04
N LYS A 80 3.79 11.08 11.97
CA LYS A 80 4.25 11.96 13.06
C LYS A 80 3.27 13.09 13.35
N TYR A 81 2.65 13.65 12.31
CA TYR A 81 1.66 14.71 12.44
C TYR A 81 0.41 14.23 13.18
N VAL A 82 -0.14 13.07 12.79
CA VAL A 82 -1.30 12.46 13.46
C VAL A 82 -0.99 12.12 14.92
N SER A 83 0.19 11.57 15.22
CA SER A 83 0.59 11.29 16.61
C SER A 83 0.74 12.54 17.48
N SER A 84 1.04 13.70 16.87
CA SER A 84 1.25 14.97 17.60
C SER A 84 -0.03 15.78 17.83
N LEU A 85 -1.15 15.41 17.19
CA LEU A 85 -2.45 16.09 17.28
C LEU A 85 -3.42 15.42 18.27
N GLY A 86 -3.01 14.30 18.87
CA GLY A 86 -3.82 13.52 19.80
C GLY A 86 -3.77 13.99 21.27
N ASP A 87 -3.12 15.12 21.56
CA ASP A 87 -3.02 15.74 22.89
C ASP A 87 -4.00 16.92 23.08
#